data_AF-A0A0C3D5I1-F1
#
_entry.id   AF-A0A0C3D5I1-F1
#
_cell.length_a   1.000
_cell.length_b   1.000
_cell.length_c   1.000
_cell.angle_alpha   90.00
_cell.angle_beta   90.00
_cell.angle_gamma   90.00
#
_symmetry.space_group_name_H-M   'P 1'
#
loop_
_entity.id
_entity.type
_entity.pdbx_description
1 polymer ?
#
loop_
_entity_poly.entity_id
_entity_poly.type
_entity_poly.pdbx_seq_one_letter_code
_entity_poly.pdbx_strand_id
1 'polypeptide(L)'
;ISLGFATVTVLSCACSSLPQLLLCSGLFPTAPSQPHLAISVDLLTFYRALFEHSCNSISTLASALHTHYEHRGFQVTTWEVCVMLSY
;
A
#
# COMPACT_ATOMS: atom_id res chain seq x y z
N ILE A 1 14.55 8.17 14.30
CA ILE A 1 13.51 9.00 13.63
C ILE A 1 13.52 10.35 14.33
N SER A 2 14.01 11.39 13.66
CA SER A 2 13.96 12.76 14.19
C SER A 2 12.55 13.31 13.98
N LEU A 3 11.82 13.59 15.05
CA LEU A 3 10.58 14.38 14.95
C LEU A 3 10.97 15.84 14.70
N GLY A 4 11.03 16.22 13.42
CA GLY A 4 11.13 17.63 13.05
C GLY A 4 9.77 18.30 13.20
N PHE A 5 9.73 19.47 13.84
CA PHE A 5 8.55 20.34 13.80
C PHE A 5 8.59 21.14 12.49
N ALA A 6 7.54 21.03 11.69
CA ALA A 6 7.36 21.84 10.48
C ALA A 6 6.37 22.96 10.77
N THR A 7 6.77 24.20 10.52
CA THR A 7 5.88 25.36 10.61
C THR A 7 5.19 25.55 9.26
N VAL A 8 3.85 25.52 9.24
CA VAL A 8 3.04 25.72 8.04
C VAL A 8 2.34 27.06 8.13
N THR A 9 2.49 27.92 7.12
CA THR A 9 1.77 29.19 7.02
C THR A 9 0.47 28.99 6.22
N VAL A 10 -0.65 29.48 6.74
CA VAL A 10 -1.95 29.37 6.07
C VAL A 10 -2.55 30.76 5.91
N LEU A 11 -2.98 31.10 4.70
CA LEU A 11 -3.60 32.39 4.37
C LEU A 11 -5.05 32.42 4.84
N SER A 12 -5.38 33.32 5.76
CA SER A 12 -6.75 33.52 6.26
C SER A 12 -7.47 34.63 5.50
N CYS A 13 -8.76 34.43 5.22
CA CYS A 13 -9.66 35.44 4.67
C CYS A 13 -10.88 35.58 5.58
N ALA A 14 -11.61 36.70 5.49
CA ALA A 14 -12.92 36.85 6.13
C ALA A 14 -13.99 35.88 5.57
N CYS A 15 -13.70 35.22 4.45
CA CYS A 15 -14.62 34.32 3.75
C CYS A 15 -14.75 32.92 4.37
N SER A 16 -13.84 32.54 5.27
CA SER A 16 -13.79 31.21 5.87
C SER A 16 -13.42 31.29 7.35
N SER A 17 -14.04 30.46 8.18
CA SER A 17 -13.65 30.37 9.59
C SER A 17 -12.28 29.69 9.73
N LEU A 18 -11.54 30.06 10.79
CA LEU A 18 -10.22 29.46 11.08
C LEU A 18 -10.27 27.91 11.14
N PRO A 19 -11.25 27.26 11.79
CA PRO A 19 -11.34 25.80 11.80
C PRO A 19 -11.47 25.20 10.40
N GLN A 20 -12.28 25.81 9.52
CA GLN A 20 -12.43 25.35 8.14
C GLN A 20 -11.12 25.45 7.36
N LEU A 21 -10.37 26.53 7.57
CA LEU A 21 -9.07 26.74 6.92
C LEU A 21 -8.03 25.68 7.35
N LEU A 22 -8.03 25.32 8.64
CA LEU A 22 -7.15 24.28 9.19
C LEU A 22 -7.53 22.88 8.71
N LEU A 23 -8.83 22.60 8.56
CA LEU A 23 -9.32 21.34 8.00
C LEU A 23 -8.96 21.21 6.51
N CYS A 24 -9.21 22.25 5.71
CA CYS A 24 -8.88 22.25 4.27
C CYS A 24 -7.37 22.19 3.99
N SER A 25 -6.53 22.65 4.92
CA SER A 25 -5.07 22.54 4.82
C SER A 25 -4.52 21.19 5.28
N GLY A 26 -5.39 20.24 5.67
CA GLY A 26 -4.99 18.89 6.07
C GLY A 26 -4.27 18.84 7.43
N LEU A 27 -4.36 19.91 8.23
CA LEU A 27 -3.74 19.99 9.56
C LEU A 27 -4.54 19.20 10.61
N PHE A 28 -5.77 18.84 10.29
CA PHE A 28 -6.59 17.92 11.08
C PHE A 28 -7.15 16.83 10.16
N PRO A 29 -7.13 15.56 10.59
CA PRO A 29 -7.77 14.48 9.84
C PRO A 29 -9.28 14.72 9.82
N THR A 30 -9.84 14.83 8.61
CA THR A 30 -11.28 14.97 8.36
C THR A 30 -11.67 14.01 7.25
N ALA A 31 -12.91 13.52 7.31
CA ALA A 31 -13.48 12.78 6.19
C ALA A 31 -13.42 13.66 4.91
N PRO A 32 -13.17 13.06 3.74
CA PRO A 32 -13.15 13.82 2.50
C PRO A 32 -14.53 14.45 2.26
N SER A 33 -14.54 15.68 1.74
CA SER A 33 -15.78 16.42 1.47
C SER A 33 -16.65 15.78 0.38
N GLN A 34 -16.04 14.98 -0.50
CA GLN A 34 -16.71 14.16 -1.49
C GLN A 34 -16.13 12.75 -1.52
N PRO A 35 -16.94 11.73 -1.84
CA PRO A 35 -16.41 10.39 -2.11
C PRO A 35 -15.51 10.45 -3.34
N HIS A 36 -14.20 10.34 -3.15
CA HIS A 36 -13.22 10.45 -4.24
C HIS A 36 -13.18 9.21 -5.14
N LEU A 37 -13.56 8.03 -4.63
CA LEU A 37 -13.61 6.80 -5.42
C LEU A 37 -14.49 5.76 -4.73
N ALA A 38 -15.57 5.34 -5.40
CA ALA A 38 -16.32 4.16 -5.00
C ALA A 38 -15.72 2.95 -5.73
N ILE A 39 -15.03 2.08 -4.99
CA ILE A 39 -14.55 0.80 -5.52
C ILE A 39 -15.56 -0.27 -5.12
N SER A 40 -15.98 -1.10 -6.08
CA SER A 40 -16.83 -2.24 -5.78
C SER A 40 -16.13 -3.23 -4.84
N VAL A 41 -16.83 -3.64 -3.79
CA VAL A 41 -16.34 -4.66 -2.85
C VAL A 41 -16.12 -6.00 -3.58
N ASP A 42 -16.95 -6.31 -4.58
CA ASP A 42 -16.79 -7.51 -5.40
C ASP A 42 -15.49 -7.47 -6.22
N LEU A 43 -15.15 -6.29 -6.76
CA LEU A 43 -13.90 -6.10 -7.50
C LEU A 43 -12.68 -6.29 -6.59
N LEU A 44 -12.74 -5.76 -5.37
CA LEU A 44 -11.67 -5.92 -4.39
C LEU A 44 -11.50 -7.39 -3.96
N THR A 45 -12.62 -8.10 -3.81
CA THR A 45 -12.64 -9.52 -3.49
C THR A 45 -12.05 -10.37 -4.62
N PHE A 46 -12.41 -10.05 -5.87
CA PHE A 46 -11.82 -10.67 -7.06
C PHE A 46 -10.31 -10.43 -7.13
N TYR A 47 -9.86 -9.19 -6.93
CA TYR A 47 -8.44 -8.86 -6.98
C TYR A 47 -7.65 -9.58 -5.88
N ARG A 48 -8.21 -9.70 -4.68
CA ARG A 48 -7.62 -10.49 -3.59
C ARG A 48 -7.47 -11.96 -3.97
N ALA A 49 -8.52 -12.58 -4.51
CA ALA A 49 -8.47 -13.98 -4.94
C ALA A 49 -7.44 -14.19 -6.07
N LEU A 50 -7.40 -13.26 -7.04
CA LEU A 50 -6.42 -13.28 -8.12
C LEU A 50 -4.98 -13.20 -7.57
N PHE A 51 -4.75 -12.29 -6.61
CA PHE A 51 -3.45 -12.12 -5.98
C PHE A 51 -3.02 -13.38 -5.23
N GLU A 52 -3.89 -13.95 -4.40
CA GLU A 52 -3.61 -15.17 -3.63
C GLU A 52 -3.29 -16.37 -4.54
N HIS A 53 -4.09 -16.60 -5.58
CA HIS A 53 -3.82 -17.68 -6.54
C HIS A 53 -2.55 -17.43 -7.36
N SER A 54 -2.26 -16.18 -7.75
CA SER A 54 -1.04 -15.85 -8.48
C SER A 54 0.22 -16.00 -7.62
N CYS A 55 0.16 -15.61 -6.34
CA CYS A 55 1.24 -15.79 -5.38
C CYS A 55 1.54 -17.28 -5.19
N ASN A 56 0.52 -18.10 -5.00
CA ASN A 56 0.66 -19.56 -4.89
C ASN A 56 1.23 -20.18 -6.17
N SER A 57 0.84 -19.68 -7.34
CA SER A 57 1.35 -20.18 -8.63
C SER A 57 2.83 -19.83 -8.83
N ILE A 58 3.22 -18.59 -8.52
CA ILE A 58 4.61 -18.13 -8.62
C ILE A 58 5.49 -18.86 -7.60
N SER A 59 5.02 -19.02 -6.36
CA SER A 59 5.76 -19.74 -5.32
C SER A 59 5.89 -21.23 -5.64
N THR A 60 4.84 -21.86 -6.19
CA THR A 60 4.88 -23.25 -6.67
C THR A 60 5.86 -23.40 -7.83
N LEU A 61 5.86 -22.47 -8.78
CA LEU A 61 6.81 -22.47 -9.90
C LEU A 61 8.25 -22.30 -9.41
N ALA A 62 8.49 -21.35 -8.49
CA ALA A 62 9.80 -21.15 -7.88
C ALA A 62 10.29 -22.40 -7.13
N SER A 63 9.39 -23.05 -6.37
CA SER A 63 9.69 -24.31 -5.68
C SER A 63 9.98 -25.45 -6.66
N ALA A 64 9.18 -25.61 -7.71
CA ALA A 64 9.40 -26.61 -8.75
C ALA A 64 10.73 -26.40 -9.48
N LEU A 65 11.09 -25.15 -9.78
CA LEU A 65 12.38 -24.79 -10.37
C LEU A 65 13.53 -25.07 -9.39
N HIS A 66 13.39 -24.71 -8.11
CA HIS A 66 14.37 -25.02 -7.08
C HIS A 66 14.66 -26.52 -7.03
N THR A 67 13.61 -27.35 -6.90
CA THR A 67 13.74 -28.80 -6.92
C THR A 67 14.33 -29.32 -8.23
N HIS A 68 13.97 -28.73 -9.38
CA HIS A 68 14.53 -29.13 -10.68
C HIS A 68 16.04 -28.88 -10.78
N TYR A 69 16.51 -27.73 -10.28
CA TYR A 69 17.91 -27.35 -10.32
C TYR A 69 18.75 -28.10 -9.29
N GLU A 70 18.21 -28.35 -8.09
CA GLU A 70 18.88 -29.19 -7.08
C GLU A 70 19.14 -30.62 -7.59
N HIS A 71 18.16 -31.24 -8.25
CA HIS A 71 18.34 -32.58 -8.85
C HIS A 71 19.44 -32.62 -9.91
N ARG A 72 19.79 -31.48 -10.51
CA ARG A 72 20.87 -31.37 -11.50
C ARG A 72 22.21 -30.93 -10.87
N GLY A 73 22.28 -30.85 -9.54
CA GLY A 73 23.49 -30.49 -8.81
C GLY A 73 23.76 -28.98 -8.73
N PHE A 74 22.79 -28.14 -9.11
CA PHE A 74 22.90 -26.68 -8.99
C PHE A 74 22.26 -26.21 -7.68
N GLN A 75 23.02 -25.50 -6.84
CA GLN A 75 22.49 -24.85 -5.64
C GLN A 75 21.93 -23.48 -5.99
N VAL A 76 20.64 -23.26 -5.72
CA VAL A 76 19.96 -21.97 -5.95
C VAL A 76 20.07 -21.12 -4.68
N THR A 77 20.99 -20.15 -4.67
CA THR A 77 21.23 -19.21 -3.56
C THR A 77 20.28 -18.01 -3.57
N THR A 78 18.99 -18.20 -3.84
CA THR A 78 18.03 -17.08 -3.85
C THR A 78 17.56 -16.77 -2.43
N TRP A 79 18.33 -15.95 -1.72
CA TRP A 79 17.91 -15.29 -0.50
C TRP A 79 17.22 -13.97 -0.86
N GLU A 80 15.96 -13.87 -0.41
CA GLU A 80 15.09 -12.69 -0.32
C GLU A 80 14.19 -12.37 -1.52
N VAL A 81 12.95 -12.85 -1.44
CA VAL A 81 11.77 -12.05 -1.82
C VAL A 81 10.92 -11.88 -0.56
N CYS A 82 11.19 -10.83 0.20
CA CYS A 82 10.38 -10.41 1.32
C CYS A 82 9.17 -9.62 0.78
N VAL A 83 8.01 -10.26 0.65
CA VAL A 83 6.75 -9.52 0.46
C VAL A 83 6.21 -9.17 1.85
N MET A 84 6.75 -8.10 2.43
CA MET A 84 6.14 -7.47 3.60
C MET A 84 4.92 -6.65 3.14
N LEU A 85 3.73 -7.25 3.21
CA LEU A 85 2.49 -6.49 3.21
C LEU A 85 2.39 -5.77 4.57
N SER A 86 2.61 -4.45 4.56
CA SER A 86 2.37 -3.59 5.72
C SER A 86 1.10 -2.79 5.45
N TYR A 87 0.10 -2.96 6.32
CA TYR A 87 -1.15 -2.18 6.36
C TYR A 87 -0.90 -0.79 6.93
#